data_AF-A0A165C2R7-F1
#
_entry.id   AF-A0A165C2R7-F1
#
_cell.length_a   1.000
_cell.length_b   1.000
_cell.length_c   1.000
_cell.angle_alpha   90.00
_cell.angle_beta   90.00
_cell.angle_gamma   90.00
#
_symmetry.space_group_name_H-M   'P 1'
#
loop_
_entity.id
_entity.type
_entity.pdbx_description
1 polymer ?
#
loop_
_entity_poly.entity_id
_entity_poly.type
_entity_poly.pdbx_seq_one_letter_code
_entity_poly.pdbx_strand_id
1 'polypeptide(L)' 'PNALAITAPTGLAAVGIGGTTINSWAAIGYGRDSADVRASKIENWPDALARWREVKVLIIDES' A
#
# COMPACT_ATOMS: atom_id res chain seq x y z
N PRO A 1 -5.69 -4.74 13.47
CA PRO A 1 -6.05 -4.15 12.17
C PRO A 1 -4.92 -4.17 11.13
N ASN A 2 -3.64 -4.01 11.55
CA ASN A 2 -2.50 -3.83 10.63
C ASN A 2 -2.01 -5.11 9.92
N ALA A 3 -2.51 -6.30 10.29
CA ALA A 3 -2.09 -7.57 9.69
C ALA A 3 -2.78 -7.89 8.35
N LEU A 4 -3.91 -7.26 8.04
CA LEU A 4 -4.65 -7.45 6.79
C LEU A 4 -4.76 -6.10 6.08
N ALA A 5 -4.26 -6.04 4.85
CA ALA A 5 -4.41 -4.90 3.96
C ALA A 5 -5.33 -5.29 2.80
N ILE A 6 -6.42 -4.55 2.61
CA ILE A 6 -7.35 -4.72 1.49
C ILE A 6 -7.13 -3.54 0.55
N THR A 7 -6.78 -3.83 -0.70
CA THR A 7 -6.41 -2.80 -1.67
C THR A 7 -7.04 -3.02 -3.03
N ALA A 8 -7.21 -1.92 -3.77
CA ALA A 8 -7.56 -1.94 -5.19
C ALA A 8 -6.78 -0.87 -5.97
N PRO A 9 -6.73 -0.91 -7.31
CA PRO A 9 -6.00 0.09 -8.10
C PRO A 9 -6.68 1.45 -8.18
N THR A 10 -8.02 1.49 -8.14
CA THR A 10 -8.80 2.74 -8.17
C THR A 10 -9.46 3.05 -6.83
N GLY A 11 -9.63 4.33 -6.53
CA GLY A 11 -10.26 4.78 -5.28
C GLY A 11 -11.70 4.28 -5.14
N LEU A 12 -12.46 4.24 -6.23
CA LEU A 12 -13.85 3.79 -6.21
C LEU A 12 -13.95 2.29 -5.92
N ALA A 13 -13.12 1.46 -6.55
CA ALA A 13 -13.07 0.02 -6.28
C ALA A 13 -12.60 -0.25 -4.84
N ALA A 14 -11.57 0.46 -4.38
CA ALA A 14 -11.05 0.31 -3.02
C ALA A 14 -12.12 0.61 -1.96
N VAL A 15 -12.89 1.69 -2.14
CA VAL A 15 -14.01 2.01 -1.24
C VAL A 15 -15.08 0.92 -1.28
N GLY A 16 -15.37 0.34 -2.44
CA GLY A 16 -16.33 -0.74 -2.61
C GLY A 16 -16.02 -1.99 -1.77
N ILE A 17 -14.74 -2.30 -1.58
CA ILE A 17 -14.27 -3.45 -0.79
C ILE A 17 -13.82 -3.07 0.64
N GLY A 18 -14.10 -1.84 1.08
CA GLY A 18 -13.70 -1.34 2.40
C GLY A 18 -12.18 -1.22 2.58
N GLY A 19 -11.44 -1.07 1.48
CA GLY A 19 -9.99 -0.95 1.44
C GLY A 19 -9.49 0.46 1.09
N THR A 20 -8.23 0.53 0.67
CA THR A 20 -7.61 1.75 0.14
C THR A 20 -6.90 1.46 -1.19
N THR A 21 -6.38 2.47 -1.87
CA THR A 21 -5.65 2.17 -3.11
C THR A 21 -4.31 1.52 -2.80
N ILE A 22 -3.83 0.62 -3.69
CA ILE A 22 -2.50 0.00 -3.52
C ILE A 22 -1.40 1.07 -3.40
N ASN A 23 -1.49 2.16 -4.16
CA ASN A 23 -0.53 3.26 -4.14
C ASN A 23 -0.53 4.04 -2.83
N SER A 24 -1.72 4.28 -2.25
CA SER A 24 -1.87 4.91 -0.94
C SER A 24 -1.33 4.01 0.16
N TRP A 25 -1.69 2.72 0.14
CA TRP A 25 -1.22 1.75 1.12
C TRP A 25 0.30 1.58 1.08
N ALA A 26 0.87 1.40 -0.12
CA ALA A 26 2.30 1.16 -0.32
C ALA A 26 3.17 2.41 -0.09
N ALA A 27 2.57 3.61 0.00
CA ALA A 27 3.26 4.90 0.09
C ALA A 27 4.17 5.19 -1.13
N ILE A 28 3.81 4.67 -2.31
CA ILE A 28 4.61 4.79 -3.54
C ILE A 28 4.16 5.92 -4.49
N GLY A 29 3.12 6.67 -4.13
CA GLY A 29 2.58 7.71 -5.01
C GLY A 29 2.24 7.11 -6.38
N TYR A 30 2.75 7.69 -7.47
CA TYR A 30 2.55 7.15 -8.83
C TYR A 30 3.52 6.02 -9.23
N GLY A 31 4.44 5.58 -8.35
CA GLY A 31 5.35 4.46 -8.64
C GLY A 31 6.34 4.69 -9.79
N ARG A 32 6.70 5.95 -10.07
CA ARG A 32 7.57 6.30 -11.22
C ARG A 32 9.06 6.17 -10.96
N ASP A 33 9.48 6.20 -9.69
CA ASP A 33 10.89 5.97 -9.33
C ASP A 33 11.19 4.47 -9.32
N SER A 34 12.47 4.08 -9.35
CA SER A 34 12.87 2.69 -9.18
C SER A 34 12.44 2.12 -7.82
N ALA A 35 12.31 0.80 -7.75
CA ALA A 35 11.95 0.09 -6.52
C ALA A 35 12.91 0.45 -5.37
N ASP A 36 14.22 0.49 -5.62
CA ASP A 36 15.23 0.83 -4.61
C ASP A 36 15.04 2.24 -4.06
N VAL A 37 14.79 3.22 -4.94
CA VAL A 37 14.54 4.61 -4.53
C VAL A 37 13.27 4.72 -3.69
N ARG A 38 12.21 3.99 -4.05
CA ARG A 38 10.97 3.96 -3.24
C ARG A 38 11.19 3.24 -1.90
N ALA A 39 11.91 2.13 -1.88
CA ALA A 39 12.21 1.37 -0.68
C ALA A 39 12.98 2.23 0.33
N SER A 40 14.04 2.92 -0.11
CA SER A 40 14.80 3.83 0.78
C SER A 40 13.93 4.97 1.32
N LYS A 41 12.98 5.50 0.54
CA LYS A 41 12.03 6.51 1.03
C LYS A 41 11.08 5.94 2.09
N ILE A 42 10.58 4.72 1.88
CA ILE A 42 9.68 4.03 2.82
C ILE A 42 10.39 3.67 4.12
N GLU A 43 11.65 3.22 4.05
CA GLU A 43 12.47 2.92 5.22
C GLU A 43 12.66 4.13 6.14
N ASN A 44 12.69 5.34 5.57
CA ASN A 44 12.78 6.60 6.31
C ASN A 44 11.41 7.16 6.74
N TRP A 45 10.31 6.45 6.48
CA TRP A 45 8.96 6.86 6.88
C TRP A 45 8.37 5.84 7.87
N PRO A 46 8.40 6.12 9.19
CA PRO A 46 8.06 5.16 10.23
C PRO A 46 6.68 4.49 10.06
N ASP A 47 5.64 5.26 9.72
CA ASP A 47 4.27 4.71 9.58
C ASP A 47 4.13 3.78 8.37
N ALA A 48 4.78 4.14 7.25
CA ALA A 48 4.77 3.30 6.06
C ALA A 48 5.59 2.03 6.30
N LEU A 49 6.78 2.16 6.90
CA LEU A 49 7.63 1.03 7.24
C LEU A 49 6.96 0.06 8.21
N ALA A 50 6.30 0.57 9.26
CA ALA A 50 5.55 -0.24 10.21
C ALA A 50 4.45 -1.03 9.50
N ARG A 51 3.67 -0.37 8.63
CA ARG A 51 2.62 -1.03 7.84
C ARG A 51 3.16 -2.14 6.94
N TRP A 52 4.28 -1.92 6.26
CA TRP A 52 4.95 -2.94 5.45
C TRP A 52 5.49 -4.12 6.28
N ARG A 53 5.94 -3.88 7.51
CA ARG A 53 6.47 -4.93 8.41
C ARG A 53 5.39 -5.70 9.14
N GLU A 54 4.27 -5.06 9.47
CA GLU A 54 3.19 -5.63 10.28
C GLU A 54 2.14 -6.38 9.44
N VAL A 55 2.02 -6.04 8.15
CA VAL A 55 1.09 -6.72 7.26
C VAL A 55 1.48 -8.19 7.11
N LYS A 56 0.48 -9.07 7.23
CA LYS A 56 0.62 -10.52 7.02
C LYS A 56 -0.06 -10.96 5.74
N VAL A 57 -1.14 -10.27 5.36
CA VAL A 57 -1.92 -10.55 4.17
C VAL A 57 -2.20 -9.24 3.45
N LEU A 58 -1.81 -9.16 2.17
CA LEU A 58 -2.14 -8.08 1.26
C LEU A 58 -3.07 -8.62 0.17
N ILE A 59 -4.30 -8.14 0.15
CA ILE A 59 -5.30 -8.43 -0.87
C ILE A 59 -5.29 -7.29 -1.88
N ILE A 60 -5.23 -7.64 -3.17
CA ILE A 60 -5.31 -6.70 -4.28
C ILE A 60 -6.46 -7.17 -5.18
N ASP A 61 -7.47 -6.31 -5.34
CA ASP A 61 -8.66 -6.60 -6.14
C ASP A 61 -8.84 -5.55 -7.25
N GLU A 62 -9.12 -6.01 -8.46
CA GLU A 62 -9.33 -5.22 -9.68
C GLU A 62 -10.22 -6.02 -10.65
N SER A 63 -11.44 -6.36 -10.22
CA SER A 63 -12.43 -7.07 -11.05
C SER A 63 -12.62 -6.44 -12.44
#